data_AF-A0A1E8F990-F1
#
_entry.id   AF-A0A1E8F990-F1
#
_cell.length_a   1.000
_cell.length_b   1.000
_cell.length_c   1.000
_cell.angle_alpha   90.00
_cell.angle_beta   90.00
_cell.angle_gamma   90.00
#
_symmetry.space_group_name_H-M   'P 1'
#
loop_
_entity.id
_entity.type
_entity.pdbx_description
1 polymer ?
#
loop_
_entity_poly.entity_id
_entity_poly.type
_entity_poly.pdbx_seq_one_letter_code
_entity_poly.pdbx_strand_id
1 'polypeptide(L)'
;MVKEACGGSGRFVLCMLNSRGDQQKNEHIFPIGTLCRIVDFDLLEDGLLGIKVEGEYCVRVSEVTTEPDGLRVGVCDPIEDWNAEVEEGDIEPLRDKLQIIYDKYPEIARLYPELKFSEPLWVIYRWLELLPVDAANKQAFLNEHNCKKVLDYINELVR
;
A
#
# COMPACT_ATOMS: atom_id res chain seq x y z
N MET A 1 17.15 -2.28 9.51
CA MET A 1 16.14 -1.68 8.59
C MET A 1 16.25 -0.16 8.43
N VAL A 2 15.59 0.72 9.22
CA VAL A 2 15.53 2.18 8.90
C VAL A 2 16.91 2.80 8.79
N LYS A 3 17.80 2.48 9.72
CA LYS A 3 19.21 2.92 9.69
C LYS A 3 19.94 2.52 8.40
N GLU A 4 19.72 1.30 7.92
CA GLU A 4 20.34 0.81 6.69
C GLU A 4 19.71 1.42 5.45
N ALA A 5 18.39 1.57 5.42
CA ALA A 5 17.69 2.27 4.34
C ALA A 5 18.25 3.70 4.19
N CYS A 6 18.44 4.42 5.30
CA CYS A 6 19.06 5.76 5.32
C CYS A 6 20.52 5.77 4.86
N GLY A 7 21.27 4.69 5.12
CA GLY A 7 22.65 4.53 4.65
C GLY A 7 22.75 4.24 3.14
N GLY A 8 21.64 3.89 2.50
CA GLY A 8 21.53 3.58 1.07
C GLY A 8 20.58 4.52 0.34
N SER A 9 19.56 3.95 -0.31
CA SER A 9 18.62 4.67 -1.19
C SER A 9 17.41 5.28 -0.50
N GLY A 10 17.29 5.14 0.82
CA GLY A 10 16.13 5.54 1.61
C GLY A 10 14.88 4.66 1.37
N ARG A 11 15.04 3.47 0.78
CA ARG A 11 13.93 2.60 0.38
C ARG A 11 13.93 1.27 1.09
N PHE A 12 12.73 0.72 1.28
CA PHE A 12 12.49 -0.63 1.78
C PHE A 12 11.10 -1.11 1.34
N VAL A 13 10.81 -2.40 1.49
CA VAL A 13 9.50 -2.97 1.13
C VAL A 13 8.65 -3.16 2.37
N LEU A 14 7.39 -2.70 2.30
CA LEU A 14 6.35 -3.03 3.27
C LEU A 14 5.53 -4.20 2.76
N CYS A 15 5.48 -5.28 3.54
CA CYS A 15 4.63 -6.44 3.26
C CYS A 15 3.49 -6.52 4.27
N MET A 16 2.32 -6.97 3.82
CA MET A 16 1.21 -7.26 4.71
C MET A 16 1.45 -8.57 5.48
N LEU A 17 0.98 -8.62 6.71
CA LEU A 17 1.09 -9.82 7.56
C LEU A 17 0.07 -10.88 7.13
N ASN A 18 0.53 -12.12 7.06
CA ASN A 18 -0.28 -13.32 6.93
C ASN A 18 -0.35 -14.02 8.29
N SER A 19 -1.45 -13.81 9.02
CA SER A 19 -1.64 -14.36 10.37
C SER A 19 -1.68 -15.90 10.44
N ARG A 20 -1.76 -16.59 9.30
CA ARG A 20 -1.81 -18.05 9.20
C ARG A 20 -0.47 -18.67 8.78
N GLY A 21 0.54 -17.86 8.48
CA GLY A 21 1.81 -18.33 7.97
C GLY A 21 2.83 -18.70 9.06
N ASP A 22 3.76 -19.60 8.72
CA ASP A 22 4.88 -19.97 9.57
C ASP A 22 5.96 -18.86 9.58
N GLN A 23 6.33 -18.39 10.77
CA GLN A 23 7.34 -17.35 10.95
C GLN A 23 8.75 -17.83 10.57
N GLN A 24 9.09 -19.09 10.86
CA GLN A 24 10.40 -19.67 10.58
C GLN A 24 10.64 -19.86 9.08
N LYS A 25 9.55 -20.01 8.32
CA LYS A 25 9.59 -20.14 6.86
C LYS A 25 9.32 -18.84 6.12
N ASN A 26 9.16 -17.72 6.84
CA ASN A 26 8.74 -16.44 6.26
C ASN A 26 7.38 -16.48 5.53
N GLU A 27 6.52 -17.45 5.83
CA GLU A 27 5.17 -17.55 5.24
C GLU A 27 4.16 -16.60 5.91
N HIS A 28 4.50 -16.08 7.10
CA HIS A 28 3.74 -15.07 7.85
C HIS A 28 3.74 -13.66 7.22
N ILE A 29 4.40 -13.48 6.07
CA ILE A 29 4.35 -12.27 5.26
C ILE A 29 3.81 -12.63 3.88
N PHE A 30 2.95 -11.78 3.35
CA PHE A 30 2.45 -11.97 1.99
C PHE A 30 3.50 -11.56 0.94
N PRO A 31 3.50 -12.19 -0.25
CA PRO A 31 4.57 -12.03 -1.23
C PRO A 31 4.49 -10.74 -2.05
N ILE A 32 3.33 -10.10 -2.16
CA ILE A 32 3.25 -8.78 -2.80
C ILE A 32 3.43 -7.71 -1.73
N GLY A 33 4.50 -6.93 -1.84
CA GLY A 33 4.76 -5.77 -1.00
C GLY A 33 4.70 -4.48 -1.79
N THR A 34 4.79 -3.35 -1.08
CA THR A 34 4.94 -2.03 -1.70
C THR A 34 6.36 -1.54 -1.41
N LEU A 35 7.10 -1.21 -2.47
CA LEU A 35 8.36 -0.50 -2.31
C LEU A 35 8.04 0.92 -1.84
N CYS A 36 8.58 1.30 -0.70
CA CYS A 36 8.36 2.60 -0.10
C CYS A 36 9.67 3.36 0.05
N ARG A 37 9.57 4.68 -0.01
CA ARG A 37 10.67 5.62 0.25
C ARG A 37 10.40 6.39 1.52
N ILE A 38 11.43 6.55 2.35
CA ILE A 38 11.35 7.45 3.51
C ILE A 38 11.38 8.89 3.01
N VAL A 39 10.36 9.65 3.37
CA VAL A 39 10.18 11.05 2.96
C VAL A 39 10.36 12.03 4.11
N ASP A 40 10.28 11.56 5.36
CA ASP A 40 10.41 12.42 6.54
C ASP A 40 10.78 11.59 7.78
N PHE A 41 11.38 12.25 8.76
CA PHE A 41 11.71 11.69 10.08
C PHE A 41 11.33 12.68 11.17
N ASP A 42 10.60 12.19 12.16
CA ASP A 42 10.17 12.99 13.30
C ASP A 42 10.66 12.33 14.59
N LEU A 43 11.19 13.12 15.53
CA LEU A 43 11.35 12.65 16.90
C LEU A 43 10.01 12.82 17.60
N LEU A 44 9.38 11.72 18.00
CA LEU A 44 8.11 11.73 18.70
C LEU A 44 8.29 12.19 20.16
N GLU A 45 7.19 12.58 20.80
CA GLU A 45 7.18 13.13 22.17
C GLU A 45 7.76 12.16 23.21
N ASP A 46 7.69 10.85 22.94
CA ASP A 46 8.24 9.78 23.77
C ASP A 46 9.73 9.47 23.49
N GLY A 47 10.35 10.23 22.58
CA GLY A 47 11.74 10.03 22.15
C GLY A 47 11.93 8.92 21.14
N LEU A 48 10.86 8.29 20.63
CA LEU A 48 10.94 7.33 19.54
C LEU A 48 11.08 8.02 18.19
N LEU A 49 11.65 7.30 17.23
CA LEU A 49 11.76 7.76 15.84
C LEU A 49 10.45 7.45 15.09
N GLY A 50 9.73 8.49 14.73
CA GLY A 50 8.68 8.44 13.71
C GLY A 50 9.30 8.52 12.32
N ILE A 51 8.77 7.74 11.38
CA ILE A 51 9.11 7.85 9.97
C ILE A 51 7.86 8.07 9.15
N LYS A 52 7.94 8.94 8.15
CA LYS A 52 6.94 9.07 7.10
C LYS A 52 7.46 8.40 5.86
N VAL A 53 6.63 7.56 5.25
CA VAL A 53 7.00 6.84 4.03
C VAL A 53 5.95 7.01 2.96
N GLU A 54 6.39 7.04 1.72
CA GLU A 54 5.56 7.09 0.53
C GLU A 54 5.72 5.78 -0.24
N GLY A 55 4.62 5.11 -0.56
CA GLY A 55 4.63 3.94 -1.43
C GLY A 55 4.82 4.36 -2.88
N GLU A 56 5.81 3.77 -3.56
CA GLU A 56 6.14 4.08 -4.95
C GLU A 56 5.43 3.11 -5.91
N TYR A 57 5.60 1.79 -5.74
CA TYR A 57 4.97 0.77 -6.58
C TYR A 57 4.98 -0.61 -5.89
N CYS A 58 4.15 -1.53 -6.39
CA CYS A 58 4.12 -2.90 -5.88
C CYS A 58 5.27 -3.75 -6.43
N VAL A 59 5.78 -4.65 -5.58
CA VAL A 59 6.83 -5.61 -5.92
C VAL A 59 6.43 -7.00 -5.46
N ARG A 60 6.87 -8.02 -6.18
CA ARG A 60 6.85 -9.40 -5.73
C ARG A 60 8.15 -9.68 -4.99
N VAL A 61 8.03 -10.10 -3.74
CA VAL A 61 9.15 -10.47 -2.89
C VAL A 61 9.32 -11.98 -2.94
N SER A 62 10.55 -12.41 -3.19
CA SER A 62 10.97 -13.82 -3.21
C SER A 62 12.27 -14.01 -2.43
N GLU A 63 12.68 -15.26 -2.23
CA GLU A 63 13.96 -15.62 -1.59
C GLU A 63 14.21 -14.93 -0.23
N VAL A 64 13.15 -14.82 0.60
CA VAL A 64 13.24 -14.10 1.87
C VAL A 64 14.10 -14.86 2.87
N THR A 65 15.19 -14.23 3.29
CA THR A 65 16.07 -14.69 4.36
C THR A 65 15.96 -13.76 5.58
N THR A 66 16.27 -14.29 6.75
CA THR A 66 16.27 -13.53 8.01
C THR A 66 17.69 -13.49 8.55
N GLU A 67 18.23 -12.28 8.71
CA GLU A 67 19.54 -12.02 9.27
C GLU A 67 19.56 -12.26 10.80
N PRO A 68 20.75 -12.38 11.43
CA PRO A 68 20.86 -12.67 12.86
C PRO A 68 20.18 -11.65 13.79
N ASP A 69 20.02 -10.41 13.34
CA ASP A 69 19.34 -9.34 14.08
C ASP A 69 17.81 -9.32 13.85
N GLY A 70 17.30 -10.25 13.05
CA GLY A 70 15.88 -10.38 12.71
C GLY A 70 15.46 -9.57 11.47
N LEU A 71 16.37 -8.84 10.82
CA LEU A 71 16.10 -8.16 9.57
C LEU A 71 15.78 -9.17 8.47
N ARG A 72 14.76 -8.86 7.65
CA ARG A 72 14.39 -9.68 6.50
C ARG A 72 14.87 -9.04 5.22
N VAL A 73 15.51 -9.82 4.38
CA VAL A 73 16.04 -9.41 3.07
C VAL A 73 15.57 -10.42 2.03
N GLY A 74 15.16 -9.93 0.85
CA GLY A 74 14.68 -10.77 -0.25
C GLY A 74 14.83 -10.09 -1.59
N VAL A 75 14.65 -10.86 -2.66
CA VAL A 75 14.66 -10.38 -4.04
C VAL A 75 13.31 -9.72 -4.34
N CYS A 76 13.34 -8.55 -4.97
CA CYS A 76 12.15 -7.75 -5.26
C CYS A 76 12.02 -7.50 -6.77
N ASP A 77 10.98 -8.07 -7.37
CA ASP A 77 10.65 -7.87 -8.77
C ASP A 77 9.47 -6.90 -8.90
N PRO A 78 9.58 -5.78 -9.65
CA PRO A 78 8.47 -4.87 -9.88
C PRO A 78 7.24 -5.58 -10.47
N ILE A 79 6.06 -5.21 -10.00
CA ILE A 79 4.77 -5.64 -10.56
C ILE A 79 4.21 -4.45 -11.34
N GLU A 80 3.71 -4.72 -12.54
CA GLU A 80 2.99 -3.72 -13.33
C GLU A 80 1.70 -3.30 -12.62
N ASP A 81 1.41 -2.00 -12.62
CA ASP A 81 0.12 -1.51 -12.15
C ASP A 81 -1.03 -2.11 -12.98
N TRP A 82 -2.24 -2.10 -12.41
CA TRP A 82 -3.44 -2.50 -13.13
C TRP A 82 -3.60 -1.69 -14.41
N ASN A 83 -4.07 -2.34 -15.48
CA ASN A 83 -4.53 -1.60 -16.65
C ASN A 83 -5.71 -0.68 -16.26
N ALA A 84 -5.56 0.62 -16.56
CA ALA A 84 -6.49 1.68 -16.18
C ALA A 84 -7.71 1.81 -17.12
N GLU A 85 -8.26 0.69 -17.59
CA GLU A 85 -9.49 0.67 -18.39
C GLU A 85 -10.71 0.79 -17.47
N VAL A 86 -10.90 1.98 -16.89
CA VAL A 86 -12.03 2.30 -16.00
C VAL A 86 -12.96 3.27 -16.72
N GLU A 87 -14.25 2.93 -16.80
CA GLU A 87 -15.25 3.84 -17.37
C GLU A 87 -15.51 5.02 -16.42
N GLU A 88 -15.66 6.23 -16.97
CA GLU A 88 -15.85 7.43 -16.14
C GLU A 88 -17.10 7.32 -15.24
N GLY A 89 -18.17 6.68 -15.73
CA GLY A 89 -19.40 6.46 -14.97
C GLY A 89 -19.24 5.53 -13.76
N ASP A 90 -18.21 4.66 -13.75
CA ASP A 90 -17.94 3.78 -12.61
C ASP A 90 -17.06 4.48 -11.56
N ILE A 91 -16.17 5.39 -11.97
CA ILE A 91 -15.23 6.06 -11.06
C ILE A 91 -15.76 7.38 -10.49
N GLU A 92 -16.56 8.12 -11.24
CA GLU A 92 -17.12 9.42 -10.80
C GLU A 92 -17.83 9.32 -9.44
N PRO A 93 -18.73 8.35 -9.17
CA PRO A 93 -19.38 8.24 -7.87
C PRO A 93 -18.41 7.98 -6.71
N LEU A 94 -17.34 7.21 -6.98
CA LEU A 94 -16.31 6.90 -5.98
C LEU A 94 -15.42 8.10 -5.70
N ARG A 95 -15.13 8.91 -6.73
CA ARG A 95 -14.38 10.16 -6.61
C ARG A 95 -15.14 11.17 -5.75
N ASP A 96 -16.43 11.37 -6.02
CA ASP A 96 -17.28 12.32 -5.29
C ASP A 96 -17.41 11.93 -3.82
N LYS A 97 -17.65 10.64 -3.55
CA LYS A 97 -17.71 10.13 -2.17
C LYS A 97 -16.37 10.28 -1.44
N LEU A 98 -15.24 10.06 -2.12
CA LEU A 98 -13.92 10.25 -1.54
C LEU A 98 -13.66 11.72 -1.19
N GLN A 99 -14.08 12.67 -2.05
CA GLN A 99 -13.99 14.10 -1.75
C GLN A 99 -14.81 14.46 -0.49
N ILE A 100 -16.04 13.95 -0.37
CA ILE A 100 -16.87 14.17 0.84
C ILE A 100 -16.16 13.64 2.10
N ILE A 101 -15.51 12.48 2.02
CA ILE A 101 -14.73 11.93 3.15
C ILE A 101 -13.58 12.88 3.50
N TYR A 102 -12.86 13.39 2.52
CA TYR A 102 -11.72 14.28 2.74
C TYR A 102 -12.13 15.66 3.26
N ASP A 103 -13.27 16.19 2.83
CA ASP A 103 -13.84 17.42 3.38
C ASP A 103 -14.26 17.24 4.84
N LYS A 104 -14.80 16.06 5.18
CA LYS A 104 -15.23 15.72 6.53
C LYS A 104 -14.06 15.41 7.46
N TYR A 105 -12.99 14.81 6.94
CA TYR A 105 -11.79 14.41 7.68
C TYR A 105 -10.51 14.93 6.99
N PRO A 106 -10.24 16.26 7.04
CA PRO A 106 -9.13 16.87 6.32
C PRO A 106 -7.75 16.33 6.72
N GLU A 107 -7.62 15.76 7.93
CA GLU A 107 -6.41 15.09 8.39
C GLU A 107 -6.02 13.89 7.52
N ILE A 108 -6.98 13.18 6.92
CA ILE A 108 -6.72 12.07 6.00
C ILE A 108 -6.18 12.61 4.68
N ALA A 109 -6.80 13.67 4.15
CA ALA A 109 -6.35 14.29 2.90
C ALA A 109 -4.91 14.83 3.01
N ARG A 110 -4.53 15.37 4.17
CA ARG A 110 -3.18 15.88 4.46
C ARG A 110 -2.09 14.81 4.48
N LEU A 111 -2.44 13.52 4.48
CA LEU A 111 -1.46 12.45 4.37
C LEU A 111 -0.84 12.38 2.98
N TYR A 112 -1.47 12.98 1.97
CA TYR A 112 -1.03 12.92 0.59
C TYR A 112 -0.49 14.28 0.13
N PRO A 113 0.74 14.34 -0.45
CA PRO A 113 1.28 15.58 -0.98
C PRO A 113 0.44 16.18 -2.11
N GLU A 114 -0.17 15.32 -2.92
CA GLU A 114 -1.01 15.68 -4.06
C GLU A 114 -2.26 14.78 -4.10
N LEU A 115 -3.42 15.39 -4.37
CA LEU A 115 -4.68 14.69 -4.55
C LEU A 115 -4.95 14.51 -6.05
N LYS A 116 -4.94 13.27 -6.52
CA LYS A 116 -5.02 12.93 -7.95
C LYS A 116 -6.38 12.36 -8.32
N PHE A 117 -7.44 13.12 -8.05
CA PHE A 117 -8.81 12.67 -8.30
C PHE A 117 -9.11 12.33 -9.77
N SER A 118 -8.38 12.94 -10.71
CA SER A 118 -8.50 12.63 -12.13
C SER A 118 -7.87 11.30 -12.54
N GLU A 119 -7.08 10.66 -11.68
CA GLU A 119 -6.45 9.36 -11.95
C GLU A 119 -7.29 8.22 -11.32
N PRO A 120 -7.97 7.37 -12.12
CA PRO A 120 -8.88 6.35 -11.57
C PRO A 120 -8.21 5.36 -10.62
N LEU A 121 -7.00 4.90 -10.95
CA LEU A 121 -6.26 3.97 -10.10
C LEU A 121 -5.90 4.60 -8.75
N TRP A 122 -5.56 5.89 -8.74
CA TRP A 122 -5.29 6.61 -7.50
C TRP A 122 -6.52 6.62 -6.58
N VAL A 123 -7.71 6.91 -7.13
CA VAL A 123 -8.97 6.87 -6.38
C VAL A 123 -9.24 5.45 -5.83
N ILE A 124 -9.04 4.41 -6.64
CA ILE A 124 -9.21 3.01 -6.22
C ILE A 124 -8.25 2.65 -5.09
N TYR A 125 -6.97 3.05 -5.17
CA TYR A 125 -5.98 2.79 -4.11
C TYR A 125 -6.35 3.49 -2.79
N ARG A 126 -6.87 4.72 -2.83
CA ARG A 126 -7.37 5.40 -1.62
C ARG A 126 -8.55 4.68 -0.99
N TRP A 127 -9.48 4.17 -1.78
CA TRP A 127 -10.56 3.33 -1.26
C TRP A 127 -10.05 2.04 -0.61
N LEU A 128 -9.04 1.39 -1.19
CA LEU A 128 -8.42 0.20 -0.57
C LEU A 128 -7.69 0.48 0.75
N GLU A 129 -7.22 1.71 0.96
CA GLU A 129 -6.65 2.14 2.23
C GLU A 129 -7.72 2.39 3.29
N LEU A 130 -8.85 2.99 2.89
CA LEU A 130 -9.93 3.37 3.79
C LEU A 130 -10.86 2.20 4.17
N LEU A 131 -11.09 1.27 3.24
CA LEU A 131 -12.00 0.15 3.46
C LEU A 131 -11.35 -0.94 4.32
N PRO A 132 -12.14 -1.62 5.18
CA PRO A 132 -11.65 -2.72 6.02
C PRO A 132 -11.48 -4.02 5.21
N VAL A 133 -10.57 -3.99 4.23
CA VAL A 133 -10.23 -5.15 3.39
C VAL A 133 -9.09 -5.91 4.05
N ASP A 134 -9.29 -7.20 4.29
CA ASP A 134 -8.23 -8.04 4.84
C ASP A 134 -7.05 -8.18 3.86
N ALA A 135 -5.89 -8.51 4.41
CA ALA A 135 -4.65 -8.62 3.64
C ALA A 135 -4.71 -9.68 2.53
N ALA A 136 -5.44 -10.79 2.73
CA ALA A 136 -5.54 -11.85 1.74
C ALA A 136 -6.32 -11.38 0.50
N ASN A 137 -7.41 -10.65 0.70
CA ASN A 137 -8.19 -10.04 -0.36
C ASN A 137 -7.38 -8.95 -1.08
N LYS A 138 -6.65 -8.09 -0.35
CA LYS A 138 -5.74 -7.10 -0.97
C LYS A 138 -4.67 -7.78 -1.85
N GLN A 139 -4.09 -8.89 -1.39
CA GLN A 139 -3.14 -9.67 -2.19
C GLN A 139 -3.77 -10.26 -3.44
N ALA A 140 -4.99 -10.77 -3.34
CA ALA A 140 -5.71 -11.29 -4.50
C ALA A 140 -5.92 -10.17 -5.54
N PHE A 141 -6.38 -8.98 -5.12
CA PHE A 141 -6.56 -7.84 -6.02
C PHE A 141 -5.25 -7.38 -6.67
N LEU A 142 -4.18 -7.22 -5.88
CA LEU A 142 -2.87 -6.80 -6.39
C LEU A 142 -2.23 -7.82 -7.33
N ASN A 143 -2.71 -9.06 -7.35
CA ASN A 143 -2.25 -10.11 -8.25
C ASN A 143 -3.06 -10.18 -9.57
N GLU A 144 -4.10 -9.38 -9.72
CA GLU A 144 -4.87 -9.27 -10.97
C GLU A 144 -4.17 -8.34 -11.98
N HIS A 145 -4.47 -8.53 -13.27
CA HIS A 145 -3.94 -7.67 -14.34
C HIS A 145 -4.74 -6.36 -14.54
N ASN A 146 -5.95 -6.28 -13.99
CA ASN A 146 -6.82 -5.11 -14.11
C ASN A 146 -7.57 -4.86 -12.80
N CYS A 147 -8.15 -3.67 -12.70
CA CYS A 147 -8.83 -3.22 -11.49
C CYS A 147 -10.33 -3.55 -11.45
N LYS A 148 -10.87 -4.35 -12.38
CA LYS A 148 -12.33 -4.59 -12.47
C LYS A 148 -12.88 -5.24 -11.19
N LYS A 149 -12.25 -6.31 -10.72
CA LYS A 149 -12.68 -7.04 -9.52
C LYS A 149 -12.65 -6.17 -8.27
N VAL A 150 -11.64 -5.32 -8.15
CA VAL A 150 -11.52 -4.42 -6.99
C VAL A 150 -12.51 -3.26 -7.08
N LEU A 151 -12.77 -2.75 -8.28
CA LEU A 151 -13.79 -1.73 -8.52
C LEU A 151 -15.18 -2.26 -8.17
N ASP A 152 -15.53 -3.46 -8.63
CA ASP A 152 -16.79 -4.14 -8.29
C ASP A 152 -16.92 -4.30 -6.76
N TYR A 153 -15.86 -4.75 -6.09
CA TYR A 153 -15.83 -4.91 -4.65
C TYR A 153 -16.01 -3.59 -3.88
N ILE A 154 -15.31 -2.52 -4.28
CA ILE A 154 -15.47 -1.19 -3.68
C ILE A 154 -16.91 -0.70 -3.88
N ASN A 155 -17.46 -0.85 -5.07
CA ASN A 155 -18.84 -0.45 -5.38
C ASN A 155 -19.88 -1.20 -4.52
N GLU A 156 -19.67 -2.47 -4.20
CA GLU A 156 -20.56 -3.22 -3.31
C GLU A 156 -20.54 -2.69 -1.87
N LEU A 157 -19.37 -2.26 -1.37
CA LEU A 157 -19.20 -1.77 0.00
C LEU A 157 -19.59 -0.32 0.20
N VAL A 158 -19.44 0.50 -0.85
CA VAL A 158 -19.61 1.95 -0.79
C VAL A 158 -21.02 2.39 -1.22
N ARG A 159 -21.86 1.45 -1.68
CA ARG A 159 -23.26 1.71 -2.08
C ARG A 159 -24.09 2.39 -1.00
#